data_AF-A0A1J5P152-F1
#
_entry.id   AF-A0A1J5P152-F1
#
_cell.length_a   1.000
_cell.length_b   1.000
_cell.length_c   1.000
_cell.angle_alpha   90.00
_cell.angle_beta   90.00
_cell.angle_gamma   90.00
#
_symmetry.space_group_name_H-M   'P 1'
#
loop_
_entity.id
_entity.type
_entity.pdbx_description
1 polymer ?
#
loop_
_entity_poly.entity_id
_entity_poly.type
_entity_poly.pdbx_seq_one_letter_code
_entity_poly.pdbx_strand_id
1 'polypeptide(L)'
;MFASVHLSSQADADLRAFEDFVRAEPLVRECWMLSGEVDFILKCVAPDMATFQDFVTHLTAAPHVRNVRTSLVLHNSKYEAAVPLDLKLSH
;
A
#
# COMPACT_ATOMS: atom_id res chain seq x y z
N MET A 1 -5.68 -4.38 6.49
CA MET A 1 -6.36 -4.18 5.18
C MET A 1 -5.31 -3.85 4.15
N PHE A 2 -5.58 -4.09 2.87
CA PHE A 2 -4.73 -3.61 1.79
C PHE A 2 -5.47 -2.58 0.94
N ALA A 3 -4.73 -1.61 0.40
CA ALA A 3 -5.23 -0.66 -0.59
C ALA A 3 -4.29 -0.67 -1.80
N SER A 4 -4.84 -0.98 -2.97
CA SER A 4 -4.16 -0.89 -4.27
C SER A 4 -4.46 0.47 -4.87
N VAL A 5 -3.42 1.25 -5.15
CA VAL A 5 -3.53 2.64 -5.63
C VAL A 5 -3.00 2.73 -7.05
N HIS A 6 -3.82 3.33 -7.92
CA HIS A 6 -3.41 3.71 -9.27
C HIS A 6 -3.32 5.23 -9.32
N LEU A 7 -2.22 5.74 -9.82
CA LEU A 7 -2.01 7.14 -10.08
C LEU A 7 -2.51 7.52 -11.48
N SER A 8 -2.74 8.81 -11.67
CA SER A 8 -3.10 9.40 -12.95
C SER A 8 -1.88 9.54 -13.87
N SER A 9 -0.67 9.55 -13.30
CA SER A 9 0.62 9.69 -13.98
C SER A 9 1.69 8.90 -13.21
N GLN A 10 2.62 8.29 -13.95
CA GLN A 10 3.78 7.55 -13.42
C GLN A 10 5.09 8.33 -13.63
N ALA A 11 5.02 9.65 -13.80
CA ALA A 11 6.21 10.47 -13.79
C ALA A 11 6.92 10.36 -12.43
N ASP A 12 8.25 10.37 -12.41
CA ASP A 12 9.06 10.19 -11.19
C ASP A 12 8.67 11.18 -10.08
N ALA A 13 8.34 12.43 -10.45
CA ALA A 13 7.88 13.44 -9.50
C ALA A 13 6.54 13.08 -8.83
N ASP A 14 5.60 12.51 -9.58
CA ASP A 14 4.27 12.14 -9.07
C ASP A 14 4.37 10.90 -8.16
N LEU A 15 5.21 9.93 -8.54
CA LEU A 15 5.50 8.75 -7.72
C LEU A 15 6.11 9.16 -6.37
N ARG A 16 7.12 10.04 -6.38
CA ARG A 16 7.77 10.55 -5.15
C ARG A 16 6.80 11.35 -4.29
N ALA A 17 6.01 12.23 -4.90
CA ALA A 17 5.03 13.02 -4.16
C ALA A 17 4.00 12.13 -3.46
N PHE A 18 3.56 11.05 -4.12
CA PHE A 18 2.67 10.07 -3.50
C PHE A 18 3.35 9.29 -2.37
N GLU A 19 4.60 8.87 -2.55
CA GLU A 19 5.36 8.20 -1.48
C GLU A 19 5.51 9.09 -0.24
N ASP A 20 5.83 10.36 -0.42
CA ASP A 20 5.98 11.33 0.68
C ASP A 20 4.64 11.58 1.39
N PHE A 21 3.55 11.70 0.63
CA PHE A 21 2.20 11.77 1.17
C PHE A 21 1.88 10.54 2.03
N VAL A 22 2.08 9.34 1.51
CA VAL A 22 1.80 8.08 2.23
C VAL A 22 2.71 7.89 3.44
N ARG A 23 3.96 8.36 3.40
CA ARG A 23 4.90 8.28 4.53
C ARG A 23 4.41 9.06 5.76
N ALA A 24 3.64 10.11 5.55
CA ALA A 24 3.04 10.90 6.63
C ALA A 24 1.79 10.23 7.23
N GLU A 25 1.25 9.18 6.61
CA GLU A 25 -0.05 8.60 6.98
C GLU A 25 0.07 7.56 8.12
N PRO A 26 -0.50 7.86 9.31
CA PRO A 26 -0.35 7.02 10.49
C PRO A 26 -1.20 5.75 10.46
N LEU A 27 -1.96 5.49 9.40
CA LEU A 27 -2.64 4.20 9.20
C LEU A 27 -1.88 3.26 8.26
N VAL A 28 -0.88 3.76 7.53
CA VAL A 28 -0.08 2.97 6.60
C VAL A 28 1.10 2.36 7.34
N ARG A 29 1.23 1.03 7.26
CA ARG A 29 2.32 0.28 7.89
C ARG A 29 3.43 -0.05 6.89
N GLU A 30 3.04 -0.36 5.67
CA GLU A 30 3.96 -0.74 4.61
C GLU A 30 3.42 -0.15 3.30
N CYS A 31 4.31 0.37 2.47
CA CYS A 31 4.01 0.94 1.15
C CYS A 31 5.01 0.34 0.16
N TRP A 32 4.51 -0.26 -0.91
CA TRP A 32 5.34 -0.86 -1.95
C TRP A 32 4.93 -0.34 -3.31
N MET A 33 5.91 0.18 -4.05
CA MET A 33 5.78 0.41 -5.48
C MET A 33 5.88 -0.93 -6.22
N LEU A 34 5.00 -1.14 -7.20
CA LEU A 34 4.95 -2.38 -7.97
C LEU A 34 5.18 -2.11 -9.45
N SER A 35 5.82 -3.06 -10.13
CA SER A 35 5.79 -3.14 -11.59
C SER A 35 4.50 -3.87 -12.01
N GLY A 36 3.59 -3.22 -12.73
CA GLY A 36 2.40 -3.88 -13.27
C GLY A 36 1.17 -2.98 -13.37
N GLU A 37 0.00 -3.55 -13.07
CA GLU A 37 -1.30 -2.85 -13.20
C GLU A 37 -1.51 -1.77 -12.14
N VAL A 38 -1.01 -2.00 -10.92
CA VAL A 38 -1.15 -1.10 -9.78
C VAL A 38 0.19 -0.43 -9.52
N ASP A 39 0.19 0.88 -9.25
CA ASP A 39 1.43 1.62 -8.96
C ASP A 39 1.91 1.35 -7.53
N PHE A 40 0.99 1.34 -6.55
CA PHE A 40 1.32 1.06 -5.15
C PHE A 40 0.35 0.09 -4.48
N ILE A 41 0.88 -0.77 -3.61
CA ILE A 41 0.09 -1.45 -2.58
C ILE A 41 0.45 -0.89 -1.21
N LEU A 42 -0.57 -0.62 -0.41
CA LEU A 42 -0.45 -0.18 0.98
C LEU A 42 -0.99 -1.27 1.89
N LYS A 43 -0.24 -1.64 2.94
CA LYS A 43 -0.77 -2.37 4.08
C LYS A 43 -1.20 -1.39 5.15
N CYS A 44 -2.49 -1.38 5.45
CA CYS A 44 -3.10 -0.44 6.37
C CYS A 44 -3.62 -1.14 7.63
N VAL A 45 -3.48 -0.47 8.77
CA VAL A 45 -4.05 -0.88 10.06
C VAL A 45 -4.78 0.32 10.64
N ALA A 46 -6.07 0.14 10.90
CA ALA A 46 -6.94 1.14 11.51
C ALA A 46 -7.64 0.54 12.73
N PRO A 47 -8.05 1.36 13.71
CA PRO A 47 -8.77 0.89 14.90
C PRO A 47 -10.16 0.31 14.57
N ASP A 48 -10.80 0.83 13.53
CA ASP A 48 -12.11 0.41 13.06
C ASP A 48 -12.31 0.70 11.57
N MET A 49 -13.44 0.22 11.02
CA MET A 49 -13.78 0.40 9.61
C MET A 49 -14.13 1.83 9.22
N ALA A 50 -14.66 2.64 10.16
CA ALA A 50 -14.99 4.03 9.87
C ALA A 50 -13.73 4.85 9.63
N THR A 51 -12.75 4.72 10.53
CA THR A 51 -11.43 5.33 10.41
C THR A 51 -10.72 4.92 9.13
N PHE A 52 -10.83 3.63 8.73
CA PHE A 52 -10.28 3.18 7.46
C PHE A 52 -10.99 3.78 6.24
N GLN A 53 -12.32 3.90 6.28
CA GLN A 53 -13.09 4.49 5.21
C GLN A 53 -12.78 5.98 5.01
N ASP A 54 -12.58 6.71 6.11
CA ASP A 54 -12.15 8.12 6.08
C ASP A 54 -10.76 8.23 5.43
N PHE A 55 -9.83 7.34 5.80
CA PHE A 55 -8.51 7.29 5.18
C PHE A 55 -8.55 6.95 3.69
N VAL A 56 -9.38 5.99 3.26
CA VAL A 56 -9.55 5.68 1.83
C VAL A 56 -10.12 6.87 1.07
N THR A 57 -11.04 7.61 1.69
CA THR A 57 -11.58 8.86 1.12
C THR A 57 -10.47 9.91 0.98
N HIS A 58 -9.60 10.03 1.98
CA HIS A 58 -8.44 10.91 1.94
C HIS A 58 -7.44 10.51 0.84
N LEU A 59 -7.09 9.22 0.73
CA LEU A 59 -6.26 8.68 -0.34
C LEU A 59 -6.85 8.99 -1.73
N THR A 60 -8.15 8.80 -1.90
CA THR A 60 -8.82 9.02 -3.19
C THR A 60 -8.84 10.51 -3.58
N ALA A 61 -8.83 11.41 -2.59
CA ALA A 61 -8.75 12.85 -2.80
C ALA A 61 -7.30 13.37 -2.98
N ALA A 62 -6.29 12.53 -2.75
CA ALA A 62 -4.89 12.94 -2.85
C ALA A 62 -4.53 13.31 -4.30
N PRO A 63 -3.63 14.29 -4.51
CA PRO A 63 -3.16 14.65 -5.84
C PRO A 63 -2.65 13.43 -6.60
N HIS A 64 -2.97 13.38 -7.88
CA HIS A 64 -2.54 12.32 -8.80
C HIS A 64 -3.06 10.91 -8.49
N VAL A 65 -3.93 10.71 -7.49
CA VAL A 65 -4.60 9.41 -7.31
C VAL A 65 -5.76 9.30 -8.28
N ARG A 66 -5.74 8.27 -9.14
CA ARG A 66 -6.82 7.97 -10.09
C ARG A 66 -7.85 7.02 -9.49
N ASN A 67 -7.38 5.98 -8.80
CA ASN A 67 -8.27 4.96 -8.25
C ASN A 67 -7.64 4.26 -7.04
N VAL A 68 -8.48 3.91 -6.07
CA VAL A 68 -8.10 3.12 -4.89
C VAL A 68 -9.03 1.92 -4.80
N ARG A 69 -8.46 0.71 -4.72
CA ARG A 69 -9.20 -0.53 -4.48
C ARG A 69 -8.75 -1.16 -3.17
N THR A 70 -9.68 -1.40 -2.26
CA THR A 70 -9.38 -1.98 -0.95
C THR A 70 -9.64 -3.48 -0.90
N SER A 71 -8.86 -4.20 -0.12
CA SER A 71 -9.08 -5.62 0.22
C SER A 71 -9.01 -5.82 1.72
N LEU A 72 -10.10 -6.36 2.28
CA LEU A 72 -10.15 -6.76 3.68
C LEU A 72 -9.46 -8.11 3.85
N VAL A 73 -8.54 -8.18 4.80
CA VAL A 73 -7.87 -9.44 5.14
C VAL A 73 -8.76 -10.19 6.13
N LEU A 74 -9.24 -11.36 5.74
CA LEU A 74 -10.09 -12.19 6.61
C LEU A 74 -9.27 -13.08 7.54
N HIS A 75 -8.15 -13.61 7.05
CA HIS A 75 -7.28 -14.49 7.80
C HIS A 75 -5.84 -14.32 7.33
N ASN A 76 -4.91 -14.14 8.27
CA ASN A 76 -3.48 -14.09 7.98
C ASN A 76 -2.85 -15.44 8.35
N SER A 77 -2.80 -16.36 7.39
CA SER A 77 -2.35 -17.74 7.65
C SER A 77 -0.85 -17.86 7.95
N LYS A 78 -0.04 -16.88 7.54
CA LYS A 78 1.40 -16.90 7.71
C LYS A 78 1.97 -15.48 7.87
N TYR A 79 2.70 -15.25 8.95
CA TYR A 79 3.42 -13.99 9.20
C TYR A 79 4.76 -14.28 9.85
N GLU A 80 5.78 -14.49 9.03
CA GLU A 80 7.16 -14.74 9.47
C GLU A 80 8.02 -13.51 9.19
N ALA A 81 8.81 -13.12 10.18
CA ALA A 81 9.88 -12.15 9.99
C ALA A 81 11.14 -12.86 9.47
N ALA A 82 12.01 -12.09 8.80
CA ALA A 82 13.30 -12.52 8.25
C ALA A 82 13.28 -13.23 6.88
N VAL A 83 14.40 -13.09 6.18
CA VAL A 83 14.68 -13.74 4.89
C VAL A 83 15.12 -15.19 5.18
N PRO A 84 14.62 -16.21 4.45
CA PRO A 84 14.99 -17.60 4.66
C PRO A 84 16.39 -17.90 4.07
N LEU A 85 17.44 -17.58 4.83
CA LEU A 85 18.84 -17.72 4.42
C LEU A 85 19.33 -19.18 4.37
N ASP A 86 18.61 -20.10 4.99
CA ASP A 86 18.90 -21.53 5.04
C ASP A 86 18.46 -22.29 3.77
N LEU A 87 17.65 -21.66 2.91
CA LEU A 87 17.33 -22.14 1.57
C LEU A 87 18.56 -21.99 0.65
N LYS A 88 19.51 -22.92 0.77
CA LYS A 88 20.61 -23.04 -0.19
C LYS A 88 20.03 -23.32 -1.58
N LEU A 89 20.16 -22.36 -2.49
CA LEU A 89 19.98 -22.58 -3.92
C LEU A 89 21.04 -23.60 -4.36
N SER A 90 20.62 -24.81 -4.69
CA SER A 90 21.46 -25.75 -5.42
C SER A 90 21.83 -25.10 -6.74
N HIS A 91 23.12 -24.75 -6.87
CA HIS A 91 23.74 -24.23 -8.09
C HIS A 91 23.56 -25.19 -9.28
#